data_AF-A0AAU2BYS4-F1
#
_entry.id   AF-A0AAU2BYS4-F1
#
_cell.length_a   1.000
_cell.length_b   1.000
_cell.length_c   1.000
_cell.angle_alpha   90.00
_cell.angle_beta   90.00
_cell.angle_gamma   90.00
#
_symmetry.space_group_name_H-M   'P 1'
#
loop_
_entity.id
_entity.type
_entity.pdbx_description
1 polymer ?
#
loop_
_entity_poly.entity_id
_entity_poly.type
_entity_poly.pdbx_seq_one_letter_code
_entity_poly.pdbx_strand_id
1 'polypeptide(L)'
;MVPRPLADLAPLLDWLRAGRPAGERLDFAAGTALPDGRLDLCKQGLGADGAALVARALADGPSPVRHLLLGTDALGDEGAATVAATRAPVETLYLGCNGITAGGACRIADQLRASPQVVTGVWLKRNPLGRGGGRAAAELVQSARTLRTLDLVQTGLDAAGVTVLADALLAAAGNGRRVERLFVGGNPLGEAGAQALAAVVAAGAIDELYVSAARLGDTGALRLADALERAPYGRLTRFSVASNGIGPSAAARLVGAATVAGVTLLDLGRVRAAAVLGAADNRLDLAAAESMGRTLAAGEHRLAHLVLRHTGLRSREAHRILDHAPRAATATRFVLGRGVAATVKRRLAALSAHVPPPAVPPDVAAVRSVHRTAAPEAPAVD
;
A
#
# COMPACT_ATOMS: atom_id res chain seq x y z
N MET A 1 22.23 -0.16 14.99
CA MET A 1 22.14 1.25 14.60
C MET A 1 22.57 2.05 15.81
N VAL A 2 23.52 2.97 15.68
CA VAL A 2 23.89 3.86 16.79
C VAL A 2 22.73 4.83 17.00
N PRO A 3 22.14 4.93 18.20
CA PRO A 3 21.09 5.90 18.47
C PRO A 3 21.59 7.31 18.19
N ARG A 4 20.74 8.16 17.61
CA ARG A 4 21.07 9.57 17.42
C ARG A 4 21.21 10.25 18.79
N PRO A 5 22.15 11.19 18.97
CA PRO A 5 22.21 12.02 20.16
C PRO A 5 20.88 12.77 20.37
N LEU A 6 20.27 12.63 21.54
CA LEU A 6 18.98 13.28 21.82
C LEU A 6 19.05 14.81 21.76
N ALA A 7 20.24 15.40 21.93
CA ALA A 7 20.46 16.84 21.77
C ALA A 7 20.13 17.33 20.35
N ASP A 8 20.31 16.49 19.32
CA ASP A 8 19.99 16.83 17.94
C ASP A 8 18.48 17.04 17.70
N LEU A 9 17.63 16.53 18.60
CA LEU A 9 16.18 16.73 18.53
C LEU A 9 15.75 18.10 19.07
N ALA A 10 16.58 18.78 19.86
CA ALA A 10 16.15 19.98 20.59
C ALA A 10 15.50 21.05 19.69
N PRO A 11 16.07 21.44 18.53
CA PRO A 11 15.43 22.42 17.65
C PRO A 11 14.05 21.99 17.13
N LEU A 12 13.88 20.70 16.83
CA LEU A 12 12.61 20.14 16.39
C LEU A 12 11.59 20.10 17.52
N LEU A 13 12.00 19.70 18.73
CA LEU A 13 11.11 19.64 19.89
C LEU A 13 10.63 21.04 20.28
N ASP A 14 11.47 22.05 20.17
CA ASP A 14 11.08 23.45 20.40
C ASP A 14 10.09 23.95 19.35
N TRP A 15 10.29 23.58 18.08
CA TRP A 15 9.31 23.86 17.03
C TRP A 15 7.95 23.18 17.30
N LEU A 16 7.96 21.91 17.71
CA LEU A 16 6.75 21.18 18.06
C LEU A 16 5.99 21.85 19.21
N ARG A 17 6.68 22.23 20.29
CA ARG A 17 6.09 22.91 21.44
C ARG A 17 5.55 24.30 21.10
N ALA A 18 6.17 24.99 20.13
CA ALA A 18 5.66 26.27 19.65
C ALA A 18 4.33 26.14 18.89
N GLY A 19 3.99 24.94 18.40
CA GLY A 19 2.71 24.64 17.77
C GLY A 19 2.45 25.36 16.43
N ARG A 20 3.49 25.94 15.83
CA ARG A 20 3.36 26.72 14.60
C ARG A 20 3.44 25.82 13.37
N PRO A 21 2.47 25.89 12.42
CA PRO A 21 2.58 25.17 11.15
C PRO A 21 3.85 25.52 10.39
N ALA A 22 4.37 24.56 9.65
CA ALA A 22 5.46 24.82 8.71
C ALA A 22 4.88 25.57 7.49
N GLY A 23 5.25 26.83 7.29
CA GLY A 23 4.83 27.58 6.09
C GLY A 23 5.53 27.10 4.81
N GLU A 24 6.71 26.51 4.98
CA GLU A 24 7.55 25.93 3.94
C GLU A 24 8.23 24.65 4.46
N ARG A 25 9.12 24.03 3.67
CA ARG A 25 9.92 22.89 4.13
C ARG A 25 10.90 23.34 5.21
N LEU A 26 10.80 22.78 6.41
CA LEU A 26 11.70 23.04 7.52
C LEU A 26 12.57 21.82 7.78
N ASP A 27 13.88 21.92 7.50
CA ASP A 27 14.85 20.87 7.78
C ASP A 27 15.54 21.12 9.12
N PHE A 28 15.46 20.13 10.01
CA PHE A 28 16.14 20.13 11.31
C PHE A 28 17.35 19.20 11.26
N ALA A 29 18.20 19.25 12.30
CA ALA A 29 19.27 18.27 12.47
C ALA A 29 18.74 16.81 12.50
N ALA A 30 17.53 16.64 13.03
CA ALA A 30 16.80 15.39 13.08
C ALA A 30 15.42 15.55 12.44
N GLY A 31 15.29 15.19 11.16
CA GLY A 31 14.01 15.15 10.43
C GLY A 31 13.56 16.47 9.80
N THR A 32 12.39 16.42 9.16
CA THR A 32 11.85 17.49 8.31
C THR A 32 10.37 17.68 8.56
N ALA A 33 9.92 18.93 8.73
CA ALA A 33 8.50 19.30 8.71
C ALA A 33 8.11 19.89 7.34
N LEU A 34 6.90 19.60 6.88
CA LEU A 34 6.39 20.06 5.59
C LEU A 34 5.05 20.82 5.73
N PRO A 35 4.70 21.69 4.76
CA PRO A 35 3.48 22.50 4.82
C PRO A 35 2.16 21.75 4.85
N ASP A 36 2.15 20.49 4.45
CA ASP A 36 0.97 19.62 4.49
C ASP A 36 0.78 18.91 5.84
N GLY A 37 1.50 19.32 6.89
CA GLY A 37 1.41 18.75 8.22
C GLY A 37 2.17 17.43 8.38
N ARG A 38 3.03 17.06 7.42
CA ARG A 38 3.97 15.93 7.57
C ARG A 38 5.14 16.31 8.46
N LEU A 39 5.45 15.41 9.40
CA LEU A 39 6.70 15.37 10.13
C LEU A 39 7.43 14.07 9.77
N ASP A 40 8.46 14.18 8.92
CA ASP A 40 9.31 13.04 8.53
C ASP A 40 10.54 12.94 9.43
N LEU A 41 10.45 12.00 10.36
CA LEU A 41 11.48 11.57 11.29
C LEU A 41 12.00 10.16 10.93
N CYS A 42 11.85 9.70 9.68
CA CYS A 42 12.38 8.41 9.26
C CYS A 42 13.91 8.39 9.31
N LYS A 43 14.48 7.24 9.69
CA LYS A 43 15.93 6.96 9.67
C LYS A 43 16.75 7.92 10.53
N GLN A 44 16.14 8.44 11.58
CA GLN A 44 16.78 9.30 12.57
C GLN A 44 17.33 8.49 13.75
N GLY A 45 16.98 7.21 13.88
CA GLY A 45 17.52 6.33 14.91
C GLY A 45 17.14 6.78 16.32
N LEU A 46 15.87 7.16 16.50
CA LEU A 46 15.35 7.78 17.71
C LEU A 46 15.32 6.84 18.92
N GLY A 47 15.07 5.54 18.70
CA GLY A 47 14.77 4.61 19.76
C GLY A 47 13.46 4.93 20.49
N ALA A 48 13.16 4.18 21.56
CA ALA A 48 11.98 4.41 22.39
C ALA A 48 12.02 5.78 23.09
N ASP A 49 13.19 6.20 23.61
CA ASP A 49 13.36 7.46 24.33
C ASP A 49 13.12 8.68 23.44
N GLY A 50 13.70 8.70 22.24
CA GLY A 50 13.47 9.78 21.27
C GLY A 50 12.02 9.86 20.83
N ALA A 51 11.35 8.71 20.62
CA ALA A 51 9.92 8.67 20.35
C ALA A 51 9.08 9.22 21.51
N ALA A 52 9.46 8.94 22.77
CA ALA A 52 8.78 9.49 23.94
C ALA A 52 8.92 11.01 24.02
N LEU A 53 10.10 11.56 23.72
CA LEU A 53 10.32 13.01 23.66
C LEU A 53 9.46 13.68 22.58
N VAL A 54 9.38 13.08 21.39
CA VAL A 54 8.54 13.58 20.29
C VAL A 54 7.06 13.51 20.68
N ALA A 55 6.59 12.38 21.22
CA ALA A 55 5.21 12.19 21.63
C ALA A 55 4.79 13.20 22.71
N ARG A 56 5.68 13.50 23.67
CA ARG A 56 5.47 14.51 24.70
C ARG A 56 5.40 15.91 24.10
N ALA A 57 6.36 16.29 23.26
CA ALA A 57 6.36 17.61 22.62
C ALA A 57 5.11 17.84 21.74
N LEU A 58 4.62 16.79 21.09
CA LEU A 58 3.34 16.81 20.35
C LEU A 58 2.12 17.06 21.25
N ALA A 59 2.18 16.65 22.52
CA ALA A 59 1.08 16.79 23.47
C ALA A 59 1.10 18.11 24.25
N ASP A 60 2.23 18.83 24.27
CA ASP A 60 2.43 20.04 25.07
C ASP A 60 1.69 21.29 24.52
N GLY A 61 1.02 21.21 23.36
CA GLY A 61 0.31 22.35 22.75
C GLY A 61 -0.48 21.99 21.48
N PRO A 62 -1.03 22.99 20.76
CA PRO A 62 -1.68 22.76 19.46
C PRO A 62 -0.63 22.25 18.47
N SER A 63 -0.73 20.99 18.05
CA SER A 63 0.24 20.41 17.13
C SER A 63 -0.18 20.61 15.66
N PRO A 64 0.72 21.12 14.80
CA PRO A 64 0.48 21.23 13.36
C PRO A 64 0.64 19.91 12.62
N VAL A 65 1.03 18.82 13.31
CA VAL A 65 1.39 17.55 12.70
C VAL A 65 0.15 16.67 12.51
N ARG A 66 -0.14 16.34 11.25
CA ARG A 66 -1.20 15.39 10.85
C ARG A 66 -0.65 14.05 10.40
N HIS A 67 0.59 14.00 9.91
CA HIS A 67 1.20 12.78 9.40
C HIS A 67 2.56 12.58 10.04
N LEU A 68 2.66 11.60 10.93
CA LEU A 68 3.87 11.33 11.70
C LEU A 68 4.59 10.12 11.10
N LEU A 69 5.75 10.37 10.50
CA LEU A 69 6.56 9.38 9.80
C LEU A 69 7.81 9.07 10.63
N LEU A 70 7.82 7.92 11.29
CA LEU A 70 8.90 7.44 12.15
C LEU A 70 9.36 6.07 11.66
N GLY A 71 9.82 5.98 10.41
CA GLY A 71 10.23 4.70 9.83
C GLY A 71 11.73 4.43 9.96
N THR A 72 12.11 3.22 10.36
CA THR A 72 13.53 2.80 10.53
C THR A 72 14.23 3.53 11.69
N ASP A 73 13.56 3.59 12.84
CA ASP A 73 14.02 4.36 14.01
C ASP A 73 14.25 3.50 15.26
N ALA A 74 14.10 2.18 15.14
CA ALA A 74 14.29 1.22 16.23
C ALA A 74 13.43 1.51 17.48
N LEU A 75 12.18 1.93 17.26
CA LEU A 75 11.26 2.30 18.35
C LEU A 75 10.92 1.12 19.28
N GLY A 76 10.89 -0.11 18.75
CA GLY A 76 10.34 -1.26 19.44
C GLY A 76 8.86 -1.10 19.80
N ASP A 77 8.35 -2.03 20.61
CA ASP A 77 6.96 -2.05 21.03
C ASP A 77 6.61 -0.85 21.93
N GLU A 78 7.53 -0.47 22.82
CA GLU A 78 7.33 0.63 23.75
C GLU A 78 7.24 1.98 23.04
N GLY A 79 8.22 2.32 22.21
CA GLY A 79 8.21 3.58 21.47
C GLY A 79 7.00 3.70 20.54
N ALA A 80 6.59 2.60 19.90
CA ALA A 80 5.41 2.60 19.04
C ALA A 80 4.11 2.82 19.82
N ALA A 81 3.96 2.18 20.99
CA ALA A 81 2.81 2.41 21.86
C ALA A 81 2.77 3.85 22.40
N THR A 82 3.91 4.40 22.80
CA THR A 82 4.03 5.79 23.28
C THR A 82 3.61 6.80 22.22
N VAL A 83 4.05 6.60 20.97
CA VAL A 83 3.65 7.45 19.84
C VAL A 83 2.15 7.33 19.57
N ALA A 84 1.59 6.12 19.58
CA ALA A 84 0.16 5.90 19.37
C ALA A 84 -0.73 6.48 20.48
N ALA A 85 -0.17 6.70 21.68
CA ALA A 85 -0.84 7.31 22.82
C ALA A 85 -0.85 8.86 22.79
N THR A 86 -0.24 9.49 21.78
CA THR A 86 -0.29 10.95 21.64
C THR A 86 -1.74 11.47 21.63
N ARG A 87 -1.92 12.75 21.99
CA ARG A 87 -3.20 13.46 21.89
C ARG A 87 -3.23 14.52 20.78
N ALA A 88 -2.11 14.70 20.08
CA ALA A 88 -2.02 15.54 18.89
C ALA A 88 -2.94 15.03 17.77
N PRO A 89 -3.46 15.88 16.86
CA PRO A 89 -4.38 15.49 15.80
C PRO A 89 -3.70 14.72 14.66
N VAL A 90 -2.99 13.64 14.98
CA VAL A 90 -2.28 12.78 14.03
C VAL A 90 -3.30 11.85 13.36
N GLU A 91 -3.33 11.90 12.04
CA GLU A 91 -4.19 11.09 11.18
C GLU A 91 -3.45 9.90 10.58
N THR A 92 -2.14 10.02 10.40
CA THR A 92 -1.30 8.97 9.83
C THR A 92 -0.14 8.63 10.75
N LEU A 93 -0.08 7.36 11.16
CA LEU A 93 1.05 6.78 11.87
C LEU A 93 1.84 5.90 10.91
N TYR A 94 3.01 6.37 10.49
CA TYR A 94 3.94 5.58 9.70
C TYR A 94 5.09 5.08 10.56
N LEU A 95 5.02 3.79 10.91
CA LEU A 95 5.87 3.14 11.91
C LEU A 95 6.63 1.94 11.29
N GLY A 96 6.91 1.98 9.99
CA GLY A 96 7.57 0.87 9.29
C GLY A 96 9.01 0.63 9.73
N CYS A 97 9.48 -0.63 9.71
CA CYS A 97 10.86 -1.01 10.04
C CYS A 97 11.33 -0.64 11.45
N ASN A 98 10.51 -0.80 12.50
CA ASN A 98 10.86 -0.39 13.87
C ASN A 98 11.05 -1.54 14.87
N GLY A 99 10.98 -2.79 14.41
CA GLY A 99 11.07 -3.94 15.32
C GLY A 99 9.81 -4.13 16.17
N ILE A 100 8.66 -3.63 15.72
CA ILE A 100 7.37 -3.77 16.40
C ILE A 100 6.89 -5.22 16.26
N THR A 101 6.56 -5.88 17.35
CA THR A 101 6.01 -7.23 17.39
C THR A 101 4.48 -7.19 17.31
N ALA A 102 3.84 -8.37 17.28
CA ALA A 102 2.38 -8.42 17.43
C ALA A 102 1.92 -7.79 18.75
N GLY A 103 2.67 -7.95 19.84
CA GLY A 103 2.35 -7.35 21.14
C GLY A 103 2.36 -5.82 21.09
N GLY A 104 3.38 -5.22 20.47
CA GLY A 104 3.43 -3.78 20.23
C GLY A 104 2.28 -3.29 19.36
N ALA A 105 1.94 -4.02 18.29
CA ALA A 105 0.80 -3.67 17.43
C ALA A 105 -0.57 -3.76 18.15
N CYS A 106 -0.77 -4.74 19.04
CA CYS A 106 -1.94 -4.78 19.92
C CYS A 106 -1.98 -3.56 20.85
N ARG A 107 -0.84 -3.19 21.45
CA ARG A 107 -0.75 -1.99 22.30
C ARG A 107 -1.08 -0.72 21.52
N ILE A 108 -0.65 -0.59 20.26
CA ILE A 108 -1.10 0.51 19.38
C ILE A 108 -2.63 0.50 19.28
N ALA A 109 -3.24 -0.65 19.01
CA ALA A 109 -4.69 -0.76 18.93
C ALA A 109 -5.39 -0.32 20.24
N ASP A 110 -4.85 -0.72 21.40
CA ASP A 110 -5.37 -0.33 22.71
C ASP A 110 -5.29 1.19 22.92
N GLN A 111 -4.17 1.83 22.55
CA GLN A 111 -4.02 3.28 22.64
C GLN A 111 -5.01 4.01 21.71
N LEU A 112 -5.16 3.52 20.48
CA LEU A 112 -6.13 4.09 19.54
C LEU A 112 -7.58 3.92 20.01
N ARG A 113 -7.89 2.83 20.72
CA ARG A 113 -9.22 2.62 21.33
C ARG A 113 -9.50 3.60 22.47
N ALA A 114 -8.48 3.91 23.26
CA ALA A 114 -8.58 4.79 24.42
C ALA A 114 -8.52 6.28 24.06
N SER A 115 -8.16 6.61 22.82
CA SER A 115 -7.91 7.99 22.40
C SER A 115 -9.01 8.52 21.48
N PRO A 116 -9.39 9.82 21.58
CA PRO A 116 -10.36 10.44 20.68
C PRO A 116 -9.78 10.73 19.28
N GLN A 117 -8.58 10.23 18.95
CA GLN A 117 -7.87 10.56 17.71
C GLN A 117 -8.59 10.02 16.47
N VAL A 118 -8.51 10.79 15.39
CA VAL A 118 -8.98 10.38 14.06
C VAL A 118 -7.80 9.80 13.27
N VAL A 119 -7.34 8.60 13.67
CA VAL A 119 -6.32 7.88 12.88
C VAL A 119 -6.99 7.23 11.68
N THR A 120 -6.56 7.64 10.49
CA THR A 120 -7.05 7.15 9.20
C THR A 120 -6.05 6.22 8.52
N GLY A 121 -4.77 6.27 8.87
CA GLY A 121 -3.74 5.41 8.30
C GLY A 121 -2.74 4.87 9.31
N VAL A 122 -2.58 3.55 9.34
CA VAL A 122 -1.57 2.85 10.14
C VAL A 122 -0.66 2.04 9.23
N TRP A 123 0.63 2.36 9.24
CA TRP A 123 1.62 1.72 8.37
C TRP A 123 2.67 0.99 9.20
N LEU A 124 2.60 -0.35 9.21
CA LEU A 124 3.43 -1.23 10.01
C LEU A 124 4.38 -2.08 9.18
N LYS A 125 4.57 -1.77 7.90
CA LYS A 125 5.39 -2.58 7.00
C LYS A 125 6.77 -2.90 7.58
N ARG A 126 7.25 -4.11 7.31
CA ARG A 126 8.58 -4.59 7.73
C ARG A 126 8.81 -4.54 9.25
N ASN A 127 7.76 -4.77 10.03
CA ASN A 127 7.84 -5.04 11.46
C ASN A 127 7.57 -6.54 11.71
N PRO A 128 8.28 -7.20 12.63
CA PRO A 128 8.16 -8.64 12.88
C PRO A 128 6.91 -8.99 13.71
N LEU A 129 5.72 -8.73 13.17
CA LEU A 129 4.46 -9.11 13.83
C LEU A 129 4.31 -10.64 13.91
N GLY A 130 4.78 -11.36 12.89
CA GLY A 130 4.75 -12.82 12.82
C GLY A 130 3.32 -13.38 12.86
N ARG A 131 3.18 -14.60 13.41
CA ARG A 131 1.89 -15.33 13.49
C ARG A 131 0.82 -14.58 14.28
N GLY A 132 1.22 -13.79 15.29
CA GLY A 132 0.30 -12.93 16.05
C GLY A 132 -0.21 -11.72 15.28
N GLY A 133 0.37 -11.42 14.11
CA GLY A 133 0.07 -10.22 13.34
C GLY A 133 -1.37 -10.12 12.85
N GLY A 134 -2.02 -11.25 12.57
CA GLY A 134 -3.43 -11.26 12.17
C GLY A 134 -4.36 -10.75 13.27
N ARG A 135 -4.15 -11.22 14.50
CA ARG A 135 -4.89 -10.74 15.69
C ARG A 135 -4.65 -9.25 15.93
N ALA A 136 -3.39 -8.82 15.89
CA ALA A 136 -3.06 -7.41 16.08
C ALA A 136 -3.68 -6.51 15.00
N ALA A 137 -3.66 -6.95 13.74
CA ALA A 137 -4.31 -6.25 12.63
C ALA A 137 -5.84 -6.18 12.80
N ALA A 138 -6.49 -7.26 13.22
CA ALA A 138 -7.91 -7.27 13.53
C ALA A 138 -8.26 -6.29 14.66
N GLU A 139 -7.46 -6.25 15.74
CA GLU A 139 -7.64 -5.29 16.82
C GLU A 139 -7.47 -3.85 16.36
N LEU A 140 -6.52 -3.55 15.46
CA LEU A 140 -6.37 -2.23 14.85
C LEU A 140 -7.62 -1.83 14.06
N VAL A 141 -8.17 -2.73 13.23
CA VAL A 141 -9.40 -2.49 12.47
C VAL A 141 -10.58 -2.22 13.41
N GLN A 142 -10.71 -2.97 14.50
CA GLN A 142 -11.78 -2.79 15.47
C GLN A 142 -11.66 -1.47 16.26
N SER A 143 -10.43 -1.12 16.65
CA SER A 143 -10.15 0.01 17.56
C SER A 143 -10.17 1.36 16.85
N ALA A 144 -9.47 1.47 15.71
CA ALA A 144 -9.38 2.71 14.96
C ALA A 144 -10.62 2.86 14.07
N ARG A 145 -11.68 3.49 14.59
CA ARG A 145 -12.98 3.53 13.90
C ARG A 145 -12.96 4.25 12.55
N THR A 146 -12.02 5.17 12.39
CA THR A 146 -11.79 6.00 11.20
C THR A 146 -10.73 5.43 10.27
N LEU A 147 -10.20 4.23 10.54
CA LEU A 147 -9.12 3.62 9.76
C LEU A 147 -9.56 3.36 8.32
N ARG A 148 -8.86 3.99 7.38
CA ARG A 148 -9.01 3.82 5.92
C ARG A 148 -7.85 3.03 5.32
N THR A 149 -6.66 3.10 5.93
CA THR A 149 -5.45 2.48 5.37
C THR A 149 -4.72 1.63 6.38
N LEU A 150 -4.45 0.39 5.99
CA LEU A 150 -3.64 -0.53 6.79
C LEU A 150 -2.54 -1.16 5.92
N ASP A 151 -1.28 -0.86 6.25
CA ASP A 151 -0.11 -1.48 5.62
C ASP A 151 0.57 -2.49 6.56
N LEU A 152 0.56 -3.75 6.12
CA LEU A 152 1.13 -4.93 6.76
C LEU A 152 2.13 -5.63 5.82
N VAL A 153 2.76 -4.90 4.89
CA VAL A 153 3.72 -5.48 3.95
C VAL A 153 4.92 -6.06 4.68
N GLN A 154 5.26 -7.33 4.39
CA GLN A 154 6.37 -8.05 5.01
C GLN A 154 6.36 -7.99 6.56
N THR A 155 5.23 -8.31 7.17
CA THR A 155 5.10 -8.36 8.63
C THR A 155 5.19 -9.78 9.21
N GLY A 156 5.34 -10.79 8.35
CA GLY A 156 5.33 -12.19 8.75
C GLY A 156 3.93 -12.76 8.93
N LEU A 157 2.92 -12.11 8.34
CA LEU A 157 1.54 -12.60 8.32
C LEU A 157 1.46 -13.92 7.55
N ASP A 158 0.74 -14.90 8.07
CA ASP A 158 0.48 -16.17 7.39
C ASP A 158 -0.99 -16.28 6.98
N ALA A 159 -1.36 -17.42 6.41
CA ALA A 159 -2.73 -17.70 5.98
C ALA A 159 -3.74 -17.58 7.13
N ALA A 160 -3.43 -18.11 8.31
CA ALA A 160 -4.31 -18.04 9.47
C ALA A 160 -4.49 -16.60 9.96
N GLY A 161 -3.39 -15.84 10.02
CA GLY A 161 -3.42 -14.44 10.40
C GLY A 161 -4.25 -13.57 9.44
N VAL A 162 -4.14 -13.78 8.13
CA VAL A 162 -4.95 -13.01 7.16
C VAL A 162 -6.43 -13.40 7.20
N THR A 163 -6.77 -14.65 7.56
CA THR A 163 -8.16 -15.04 7.82
C THR A 163 -8.76 -14.26 8.98
N VAL A 164 -8.04 -14.15 10.11
CA VAL A 164 -8.50 -13.36 11.26
C VAL A 164 -8.69 -11.88 10.89
N LEU A 165 -7.79 -11.32 10.07
CA LEU A 165 -7.94 -9.96 9.56
C LEU A 165 -9.15 -9.84 8.62
N ALA A 166 -9.38 -10.82 7.74
CA ALA A 166 -10.52 -10.83 6.83
C ALA A 166 -11.85 -10.79 7.59
N ASP A 167 -12.00 -11.59 8.66
CA ASP A 167 -13.20 -11.58 9.50
C ASP A 167 -13.45 -10.20 10.13
N ALA A 168 -12.39 -9.55 10.63
CA ALA A 168 -12.49 -8.20 11.18
C ALA A 168 -12.90 -7.14 10.13
N LEU A 169 -12.39 -7.25 8.91
CA LEU A 169 -12.76 -6.37 7.79
C LEU A 169 -14.21 -6.57 7.37
N LEU A 170 -14.67 -7.82 7.30
CA LEU A 170 -16.06 -8.16 6.99
C LEU A 170 -17.01 -7.64 8.08
N ALA A 171 -16.65 -7.83 9.35
CA ALA A 171 -17.42 -7.28 10.47
C ALA A 171 -17.48 -5.75 10.44
N ALA A 172 -16.39 -5.07 10.10
CA ALA A 172 -16.38 -3.62 9.93
C ALA A 172 -17.32 -3.18 8.79
N ALA A 173 -17.23 -3.86 7.63
CA ALA A 173 -18.08 -3.59 6.47
C ALA A 173 -19.57 -3.77 6.76
N GLY A 174 -19.95 -4.83 7.51
CA GLY A 174 -21.33 -5.06 7.95
C GLY A 174 -21.89 -3.94 8.84
N ASN A 175 -21.01 -3.18 9.51
CA ASN A 175 -21.38 -2.02 10.32
C ASN A 175 -21.25 -0.68 9.57
N GLY A 176 -21.17 -0.70 8.24
CA GLY A 176 -21.04 0.50 7.40
C GLY A 176 -19.67 1.18 7.47
N ARG A 177 -18.69 0.57 8.15
CA ARG A 177 -17.31 1.06 8.20
C ARG A 177 -16.47 0.42 7.11
N ARG A 178 -15.46 1.14 6.62
CA ARG A 178 -14.61 0.65 5.53
C ARG A 178 -13.14 0.97 5.76
N VAL A 179 -12.32 -0.07 5.68
CA VAL A 179 -10.90 0.08 5.38
C VAL A 179 -10.79 0.14 3.86
N GLU A 180 -10.45 1.29 3.32
CA GLU A 180 -10.38 1.52 1.88
C GLU A 180 -9.21 0.75 1.26
N ARG A 181 -8.04 0.74 1.92
CA ARG A 181 -6.78 0.30 1.31
C ARG A 181 -6.03 -0.66 2.22
N LEU A 182 -5.80 -1.87 1.70
CA LEU A 182 -5.13 -2.94 2.41
C LEU A 182 -3.85 -3.36 1.68
N PHE A 183 -2.71 -3.25 2.36
CA PHE A 183 -1.43 -3.76 1.87
C PHE A 183 -0.99 -4.96 2.71
N VAL A 184 -0.94 -6.14 2.10
CA VAL A 184 -0.56 -7.41 2.75
C VAL A 184 0.53 -8.16 1.98
N GLY A 185 1.14 -7.49 1.00
CA GLY A 185 2.17 -8.09 0.14
C GLY A 185 3.45 -8.50 0.87
N GLY A 186 4.22 -9.41 0.27
CA GLY A 186 5.47 -9.92 0.84
C GLY A 186 5.29 -10.78 2.09
N ASN A 187 4.08 -11.30 2.31
CA ASN A 187 3.74 -12.25 3.36
C ASN A 187 3.37 -13.59 2.72
N PRO A 188 3.77 -14.76 3.26
CA PRO A 188 3.49 -16.07 2.67
C PRO A 188 2.03 -16.51 2.89
N LEU A 189 1.07 -15.79 2.32
CA LEU A 189 -0.36 -16.04 2.51
C LEU A 189 -0.82 -17.33 1.82
N GLY A 190 -0.21 -17.65 0.68
CA GLY A 190 -0.54 -18.83 -0.08
C GLY A 190 -1.97 -18.84 -0.62
N GLU A 191 -2.37 -20.00 -1.11
CA GLU A 191 -3.71 -20.26 -1.61
C GLU A 191 -4.80 -20.07 -0.52
N ALA A 192 -4.52 -20.49 0.72
CA ALA A 192 -5.47 -20.36 1.83
C ALA A 192 -5.72 -18.89 2.22
N GLY A 193 -4.68 -18.07 2.25
CA GLY A 193 -4.86 -16.64 2.45
C GLY A 193 -5.58 -15.95 1.29
N ALA A 194 -5.40 -16.43 0.05
CA ALA A 194 -6.18 -15.96 -1.10
C ALA A 194 -7.68 -16.20 -0.92
N GLN A 195 -8.07 -17.35 -0.35
CA GLN A 195 -9.48 -17.67 -0.05
C GLN A 195 -10.09 -16.68 0.94
N ALA A 196 -9.36 -16.33 2.01
CA ALA A 196 -9.84 -15.34 2.96
C ALA A 196 -10.00 -13.95 2.32
N LEU A 197 -9.02 -13.50 1.54
CA LEU A 197 -9.09 -12.22 0.82
C LEU A 197 -10.19 -12.21 -0.25
N ALA A 198 -10.47 -13.35 -0.88
CA ALA A 198 -11.58 -13.50 -1.83
C ALA A 198 -12.93 -13.23 -1.18
N ALA A 199 -13.15 -13.62 0.08
CA ALA A 199 -14.37 -13.28 0.82
C ALA A 199 -14.50 -11.75 1.03
N VAL A 200 -13.40 -11.09 1.41
CA VAL A 200 -13.33 -9.62 1.58
C VAL A 200 -13.64 -8.90 0.26
N VAL A 201 -13.08 -9.37 -0.86
CA VAL A 201 -13.32 -8.81 -2.19
C VAL A 201 -14.77 -9.02 -2.62
N ALA A 202 -15.34 -10.22 -2.48
CA ALA A 202 -16.71 -10.51 -2.88
C ALA A 202 -17.75 -9.73 -2.06
N ALA A 203 -17.51 -9.53 -0.76
CA ALA A 203 -18.33 -8.65 0.08
C ALA A 203 -18.16 -7.17 -0.29
N GLY A 204 -17.17 -6.86 -1.12
CA GLY A 204 -16.81 -5.50 -1.47
C GLY A 204 -16.36 -4.71 -0.25
N ALA A 205 -15.65 -5.30 0.71
CA ALA A 205 -15.31 -4.66 1.99
C ALA A 205 -14.13 -3.65 1.89
N ILE A 206 -13.36 -3.70 0.80
CA ILE A 206 -12.20 -2.84 0.54
C ILE A 206 -12.26 -2.23 -0.86
N ASP A 207 -11.62 -1.08 -1.06
CA ASP A 207 -11.56 -0.39 -2.36
C ASP A 207 -10.25 -0.65 -3.10
N GLU A 208 -9.17 -0.96 -2.38
CA GLU A 208 -7.89 -1.34 -2.96
C GLU A 208 -7.20 -2.46 -2.20
N LEU A 209 -6.69 -3.43 -2.96
CA LEU A 209 -6.01 -4.61 -2.43
C LEU A 209 -4.62 -4.75 -3.04
N TYR A 210 -3.60 -4.76 -2.19
CA TYR A 210 -2.21 -4.97 -2.56
C TYR A 210 -1.65 -6.23 -1.92
N VAL A 211 -1.67 -7.33 -2.68
CA VAL A 211 -1.27 -8.68 -2.25
C VAL A 211 -0.15 -9.24 -3.15
N SER A 212 0.83 -8.40 -3.45
CA SER A 212 2.01 -8.80 -4.24
C SER A 212 2.95 -9.72 -3.47
N ALA A 213 3.68 -10.61 -4.14
CA ALA A 213 4.70 -11.47 -3.51
C ALA A 213 4.16 -12.28 -2.31
N ALA A 214 2.95 -12.82 -2.46
CA ALA A 214 2.22 -13.53 -1.42
C ALA A 214 2.07 -15.04 -1.65
N ARG A 215 2.73 -15.57 -2.70
CA ARG A 215 2.73 -16.99 -3.09
C ARG A 215 1.33 -17.53 -3.40
N LEU A 216 0.46 -16.71 -4.00
CA LEU A 216 -0.92 -17.10 -4.28
C LEU A 216 -1.02 -18.24 -5.32
N GLY A 217 -0.13 -18.26 -6.31
CA GLY A 217 -0.20 -19.20 -7.43
C GLY A 217 -1.47 -19.06 -8.26
N ASP A 218 -1.71 -20.03 -9.15
CA ASP A 218 -2.89 -20.05 -10.01
C ASP A 218 -4.18 -20.24 -9.22
N THR A 219 -4.20 -21.18 -8.27
CA THR A 219 -5.41 -21.44 -7.48
C THR A 219 -5.86 -20.21 -6.69
N GLY A 220 -4.93 -19.50 -6.05
CA GLY A 220 -5.25 -18.27 -5.34
C GLY A 220 -5.70 -17.14 -6.27
N ALA A 221 -5.09 -17.03 -7.45
CA ALA A 221 -5.49 -16.06 -8.46
C ALA A 221 -6.91 -16.33 -9.00
N LEU A 222 -7.25 -17.58 -9.28
CA LEU A 222 -8.58 -17.97 -9.76
C LEU A 222 -9.66 -17.68 -8.72
N ARG A 223 -9.40 -17.95 -7.44
CA ARG A 223 -10.34 -17.58 -6.35
C ARG A 223 -10.61 -16.09 -6.26
N LEU A 224 -9.57 -15.27 -6.41
CA LEU A 224 -9.71 -13.82 -6.44
C LEU A 224 -10.47 -13.36 -7.69
N ALA A 225 -10.29 -14.03 -8.83
CA ALA A 225 -11.07 -13.77 -10.04
C ALA A 225 -12.57 -14.10 -9.84
N ASP A 226 -12.89 -15.26 -9.26
CA ASP A 226 -14.29 -15.64 -8.96
C ASP A 226 -14.93 -14.73 -7.91
N ALA A 227 -14.13 -14.15 -7.01
CA ALA A 227 -14.61 -13.15 -6.05
C ALA A 227 -14.88 -11.80 -6.70
N LEU A 228 -14.01 -11.36 -7.62
CA LEU A 228 -14.20 -10.12 -8.37
C LEU A 228 -15.52 -10.12 -9.14
N GLU A 229 -15.89 -11.23 -9.78
CA GLU A 229 -17.14 -11.34 -10.53
C GLU A 229 -18.40 -11.29 -9.65
N ARG A 230 -18.28 -11.64 -8.37
CA ARG A 230 -19.36 -11.55 -7.39
C ARG A 230 -19.34 -10.22 -6.63
N ALA A 231 -18.27 -9.44 -6.74
CA ALA A 231 -18.12 -8.19 -6.03
C ALA A 231 -19.04 -7.11 -6.62
N PRO A 232 -19.51 -6.14 -5.81
CA PRO A 232 -20.24 -5.00 -6.33
C PRO A 232 -19.41 -4.25 -7.37
N TYR A 233 -20.01 -3.95 -8.53
CA TYR A 233 -19.33 -3.30 -9.65
C TYR A 233 -18.67 -1.98 -9.23
N GLY A 234 -17.40 -1.82 -9.61
CA GLY A 234 -16.62 -0.61 -9.35
C GLY A 234 -16.16 -0.46 -7.91
N ARG A 235 -16.37 -1.48 -7.06
CA ARG A 235 -15.99 -1.43 -5.65
C ARG A 235 -14.48 -1.54 -5.46
N LEU A 236 -13.87 -2.63 -5.94
CA LEU A 236 -12.42 -2.76 -5.93
C LEU A 236 -11.87 -1.98 -7.12
N THR A 237 -11.25 -0.82 -6.86
CA THR A 237 -10.75 0.07 -7.90
C THR A 237 -9.29 -0.19 -8.26
N ARG A 238 -8.46 -0.59 -7.31
CA ARG A 238 -7.05 -0.95 -7.54
C ARG A 238 -6.73 -2.32 -6.97
N PHE A 239 -6.12 -3.17 -7.79
CA PHE A 239 -5.77 -4.53 -7.42
C PHE A 239 -4.37 -4.89 -7.87
N SER A 240 -3.53 -5.33 -6.94
CA SER A 240 -2.16 -5.75 -7.22
C SER A 240 -1.88 -7.15 -6.73
N VAL A 241 -1.54 -8.03 -7.67
CA VAL A 241 -1.15 -9.42 -7.46
C VAL A 241 0.23 -9.70 -8.10
N ALA A 242 1.07 -8.67 -8.20
CA ALA A 242 2.40 -8.76 -8.79
C ALA A 242 3.28 -9.80 -8.08
N SER A 243 4.14 -10.50 -8.83
CA SER A 243 5.08 -11.51 -8.33
C SER A 243 4.43 -12.61 -7.46
N ASN A 244 3.35 -13.24 -7.92
CA ASN A 244 2.68 -14.33 -7.19
C ASN A 244 2.85 -15.72 -7.81
N GLY A 245 3.69 -15.84 -8.83
CA GLY A 245 3.82 -17.10 -9.59
C GLY A 245 2.54 -17.47 -10.35
N ILE A 246 1.74 -16.48 -10.75
CA ILE A 246 0.50 -16.69 -11.51
C ILE A 246 0.86 -17.00 -12.96
N GLY A 247 0.43 -18.15 -13.46
CA GLY A 247 0.57 -18.60 -14.83
C GLY A 247 -0.38 -17.92 -15.81
N PRO A 248 -0.19 -18.17 -17.12
CA PRO A 248 -0.85 -17.41 -18.19
C PRO A 248 -2.37 -17.46 -18.14
N SER A 249 -2.96 -18.65 -17.98
CA SER A 249 -4.42 -18.83 -17.98
C SER A 249 -5.09 -18.11 -16.81
N ALA A 250 -4.54 -18.24 -15.60
CA ALA A 250 -5.06 -17.56 -14.42
C ALA A 250 -4.87 -16.03 -14.50
N ALA A 251 -3.75 -15.56 -15.07
CA ALA A 251 -3.55 -14.13 -15.30
C ALA A 251 -4.55 -13.55 -16.30
N ALA A 252 -4.85 -14.26 -17.40
CA ALA A 252 -5.89 -13.85 -18.36
C ALA A 252 -7.28 -13.84 -17.71
N ARG A 253 -7.59 -14.86 -16.90
CA ARG A 253 -8.83 -14.95 -16.12
C ARG A 253 -8.99 -13.76 -15.16
N LEU A 254 -7.92 -13.35 -14.49
CA LEU A 254 -7.91 -12.17 -13.62
C LEU A 254 -8.19 -10.86 -14.38
N VAL A 255 -7.65 -10.71 -15.58
CA VAL A 255 -7.96 -9.53 -16.42
C VAL A 255 -9.45 -9.48 -16.76
N GLY A 256 -10.04 -10.60 -17.16
CA GLY A 256 -11.49 -10.65 -17.44
C GLY A 256 -12.36 -10.43 -16.20
N ALA A 257 -11.99 -11.00 -15.05
CA ALA A 257 -12.71 -10.72 -13.82
C ALA A 257 -12.60 -9.24 -13.41
N ALA A 258 -11.44 -8.62 -13.62
CA ALA A 258 -11.21 -7.21 -13.33
C ALA A 258 -12.05 -6.27 -14.22
N THR A 259 -12.25 -6.61 -15.50
CA THR A 259 -13.13 -5.83 -16.39
C THR A 259 -14.59 -5.93 -15.95
N VAL A 260 -15.06 -7.15 -15.63
CA VAL A 260 -16.42 -7.40 -15.11
C VAL A 260 -16.65 -6.68 -13.78
N ALA A 261 -15.68 -6.68 -12.88
CA ALA A 261 -15.80 -6.05 -11.57
C ALA A 261 -15.64 -4.52 -11.59
N GLY A 262 -15.28 -3.92 -12.74
CA GLY A 262 -15.06 -2.47 -12.83
C GLY A 262 -13.78 -1.99 -12.15
N VAL A 263 -12.74 -2.84 -12.06
CA VAL A 263 -11.40 -2.46 -11.58
C VAL A 263 -10.79 -1.43 -12.53
N THR A 264 -10.13 -0.41 -12.00
CA THR A 264 -9.47 0.65 -12.79
C THR A 264 -7.99 0.41 -13.02
N LEU A 265 -7.32 -0.26 -12.08
CA LEU A 265 -5.90 -0.60 -12.16
C LEU A 265 -5.66 -2.02 -11.69
N LEU A 266 -5.06 -2.83 -12.56
CA LEU A 266 -4.58 -4.18 -12.25
C LEU A 266 -3.06 -4.25 -12.44
N ASP A 267 -2.32 -4.57 -11.36
CA ASP A 267 -0.87 -4.83 -11.42
C ASP A 267 -0.57 -6.32 -11.31
N LEU A 268 -0.21 -6.92 -12.46
CA LEU A 268 0.26 -8.31 -12.61
C LEU A 268 1.79 -8.39 -12.72
N GLY A 269 2.50 -7.27 -12.58
CA GLY A 269 3.92 -7.19 -12.88
C GLY A 269 4.83 -7.77 -11.81
N ARG A 270 5.98 -7.11 -11.62
CA ARG A 270 6.97 -7.46 -10.58
C ARG A 270 7.17 -6.36 -9.57
N VAL A 271 7.18 -6.72 -8.29
CA VAL A 271 7.57 -5.81 -7.20
C VAL A 271 9.09 -5.82 -7.00
N ARG A 272 9.66 -4.71 -6.55
CA ARG A 272 11.13 -4.60 -6.33
C ARG A 272 11.65 -5.63 -5.34
N ALA A 273 10.87 -5.94 -4.31
CA ALA A 273 11.24 -6.89 -3.27
C ALA A 273 11.23 -8.37 -3.72
N ALA A 274 10.71 -8.67 -4.93
CA ALA A 274 10.48 -10.05 -5.36
C ALA A 274 11.74 -10.94 -5.33
N ALA A 275 12.91 -10.39 -5.71
CA ALA A 275 14.17 -11.14 -5.69
C ALA A 275 14.57 -11.56 -4.26
N VAL A 276 14.55 -10.59 -3.32
CA VAL A 276 14.91 -10.81 -1.92
C VAL A 276 13.91 -11.73 -1.21
N LEU A 277 12.64 -11.67 -1.60
CA LEU A 277 11.56 -12.50 -1.06
C LEU A 277 11.49 -13.90 -1.67
N GLY A 278 12.30 -14.20 -2.69
CA GLY A 278 12.18 -15.44 -3.46
C GLY A 278 10.82 -15.59 -4.16
N ALA A 279 10.15 -14.47 -4.46
CA ALA A 279 8.84 -14.46 -5.07
C ALA A 279 8.95 -14.67 -6.59
N ALA A 280 8.22 -15.65 -7.10
CA ALA A 280 8.17 -15.95 -8.53
C ALA A 280 7.42 -14.84 -9.30
N ASP A 281 7.90 -14.53 -10.50
CA ASP A 281 7.16 -13.66 -11.41
C ASP A 281 5.88 -14.34 -11.89
N ASN A 282 4.87 -13.52 -12.16
CA ASN A 282 3.73 -13.97 -12.95
C ASN A 282 4.18 -14.20 -14.41
N ARG A 283 3.45 -15.00 -15.17
CA ARG A 283 3.80 -15.38 -16.54
C ARG A 283 2.62 -15.15 -17.47
N LEU A 284 2.93 -14.69 -18.68
CA LEU A 284 2.03 -14.59 -19.81
C LEU A 284 2.64 -15.29 -21.02
N ASP A 285 1.78 -15.91 -21.81
CA ASP A 285 2.11 -16.49 -23.10
C ASP A 285 1.22 -15.87 -24.19
N LEU A 286 1.30 -16.42 -25.40
CA LEU A 286 0.49 -15.97 -26.54
C LEU A 286 -1.00 -16.12 -26.29
N ALA A 287 -1.43 -17.25 -25.75
CA ALA A 287 -2.84 -17.55 -25.57
C ALA A 287 -3.47 -16.61 -24.54
N ALA A 288 -2.75 -16.34 -23.44
CA ALA A 288 -3.15 -15.37 -22.45
C ALA A 288 -3.21 -13.94 -23.02
N ALA A 289 -2.19 -13.51 -23.77
CA ALA A 289 -2.18 -12.19 -24.39
C ALA A 289 -3.30 -11.99 -25.42
N GLU A 290 -3.59 -13.02 -26.22
CA GLU A 290 -4.72 -13.06 -27.15
C GLU A 290 -6.06 -12.98 -26.42
N SER A 291 -6.22 -13.77 -25.35
CA SER A 291 -7.43 -13.77 -24.52
C SER A 291 -7.65 -12.40 -23.85
N MET A 292 -6.60 -11.80 -23.30
CA MET A 292 -6.65 -10.45 -22.71
C MET A 292 -7.04 -9.40 -23.76
N GLY A 293 -6.43 -9.43 -24.95
CA GLY A 293 -6.76 -8.49 -26.02
C GLY A 293 -8.23 -8.57 -26.43
N ARG A 294 -8.75 -9.78 -26.65
CA ARG A 294 -10.17 -10.00 -26.95
C ARG A 294 -11.09 -9.52 -25.83
N THR A 295 -10.75 -9.81 -24.58
CA THR A 295 -11.54 -9.43 -23.41
C THR A 295 -11.64 -7.91 -23.25
N LEU A 296 -10.52 -7.20 -23.43
CA LEU A 296 -10.48 -5.73 -23.36
C LEU A 296 -11.21 -5.08 -24.54
N ALA A 297 -11.30 -5.75 -25.69
CA ALA A 297 -12.01 -5.27 -26.86
C ALA A 297 -13.51 -5.66 -26.91
N ALA A 298 -13.96 -6.56 -26.03
CA ALA A 298 -15.30 -7.13 -26.09
C ALA A 298 -16.42 -6.15 -25.70
N GLY A 299 -16.12 -5.12 -24.91
CA GLY A 299 -17.09 -4.13 -24.47
C GLY A 299 -16.49 -3.03 -23.61
N GLU A 300 -17.33 -2.13 -23.13
CA GLU A 300 -16.93 -1.07 -22.20
C GLU A 300 -16.58 -1.64 -20.82
N HIS A 301 -15.50 -1.13 -20.24
CA HIS A 301 -15.06 -1.49 -18.89
C HIS A 301 -14.35 -0.30 -18.23
N ARG A 302 -13.90 -0.45 -16.98
CA ARG A 302 -13.19 0.61 -16.25
C ARG A 302 -11.68 0.44 -16.18
N LEU A 303 -11.14 -0.69 -16.66
CA LEU A 303 -9.71 -1.02 -16.57
C LEU A 303 -8.85 -0.09 -17.43
N ALA A 304 -8.44 1.03 -16.86
CA ALA A 304 -7.63 2.06 -17.50
C ALA A 304 -6.12 1.74 -17.45
N HIS A 305 -5.68 0.93 -16.49
CA HIS A 305 -4.27 0.62 -16.27
C HIS A 305 -4.04 -0.88 -16.08
N LEU A 306 -3.24 -1.47 -16.97
CA LEU A 306 -2.81 -2.86 -16.86
C LEU A 306 -1.28 -2.95 -16.84
N VAL A 307 -0.73 -3.36 -15.71
CA VAL A 307 0.73 -3.46 -15.53
C VAL A 307 1.22 -4.88 -15.75
N LEU A 308 2.03 -5.06 -16.78
CA LEU A 308 2.54 -6.36 -17.25
C LEU A 308 4.09 -6.40 -17.28
N ARG A 309 4.75 -5.56 -16.48
CA ARG A 309 6.22 -5.55 -16.39
C ARG A 309 6.71 -6.88 -15.80
N HIS A 310 7.70 -7.51 -16.43
CA HIS A 310 8.31 -8.75 -15.96
C HIS A 310 7.33 -9.94 -15.87
N THR A 311 6.40 -10.06 -16.81
CA THR A 311 5.51 -11.22 -16.91
C THR A 311 5.97 -12.25 -17.95
N GLY A 312 7.23 -12.20 -18.39
CA GLY A 312 7.72 -12.99 -19.52
C GLY A 312 7.20 -12.54 -20.89
N LEU A 313 6.29 -11.56 -20.94
CA LEU A 313 5.71 -11.00 -22.16
C LEU A 313 6.80 -10.38 -23.07
N ARG A 314 6.86 -10.85 -24.32
CA ARG A 314 7.75 -10.35 -25.37
C ARG A 314 6.94 -9.66 -26.46
N SER A 315 7.62 -9.15 -27.50
CA SER A 315 6.97 -8.45 -28.61
C SER A 315 5.85 -9.26 -29.27
N ARG A 316 5.97 -10.59 -29.44
CA ARG A 316 4.90 -11.39 -30.09
C ARG A 316 3.60 -11.40 -29.27
N GLU A 317 3.69 -11.51 -27.95
CA GLU A 317 2.54 -11.43 -27.05
C GLU A 317 1.98 -10.01 -27.01
N ALA A 318 2.85 -9.00 -26.94
CA ALA A 318 2.44 -7.59 -26.99
C ALA A 318 1.69 -7.24 -28.29
N HIS A 319 2.08 -7.86 -29.41
CA HIS A 319 1.38 -7.70 -30.69
C HIS A 319 -0.05 -8.23 -30.63
N ARG A 320 -0.31 -9.38 -29.99
CA ARG A 320 -1.68 -9.88 -29.81
C ARG A 320 -2.58 -8.89 -29.09
N ILE A 321 -2.07 -8.24 -28.04
CA ILE A 321 -2.80 -7.16 -27.35
C ILE A 321 -3.03 -5.98 -28.32
N LEU A 322 -2.02 -5.59 -29.08
CA LEU A 322 -2.09 -4.48 -30.04
C LEU A 322 -3.03 -4.77 -31.23
N ASP A 323 -3.25 -6.03 -31.62
CA ASP A 323 -4.18 -6.39 -32.70
C ASP A 323 -5.64 -6.06 -32.32
N HIS A 324 -5.96 -6.10 -31.03
CA HIS A 324 -7.30 -5.83 -30.50
C HIS A 324 -7.47 -4.39 -29.97
N ALA A 325 -6.42 -3.80 -29.40
CA ALA A 325 -6.50 -2.50 -28.71
C ALA A 325 -7.10 -1.33 -29.54
N PRO A 326 -6.87 -1.20 -30.87
CA PRO A 326 -7.49 -0.14 -31.68
C PRO A 326 -9.02 -0.22 -31.78
N ARG A 327 -9.61 -1.38 -31.49
CA ARG A 327 -11.07 -1.61 -31.56
C ARG A 327 -11.74 -1.57 -30.18
N ALA A 328 -10.95 -1.46 -29.11
CA ALA A 328 -11.49 -1.45 -27.75
C ALA A 328 -12.23 -0.13 -27.49
N ALA A 329 -13.46 -0.22 -26.97
CA ALA A 329 -14.24 0.94 -26.56
C ALA A 329 -13.59 1.69 -25.38
N THR A 330 -12.90 0.96 -24.50
CA THR A 330 -12.16 1.53 -23.37
C THR A 330 -10.66 1.57 -23.65
N ALA A 331 -10.07 2.75 -23.63
CA ALA A 331 -8.63 2.91 -23.73
C ALA A 331 -7.92 2.38 -22.48
N THR A 332 -7.03 1.39 -22.67
CA THR A 332 -6.24 0.79 -21.59
C THR A 332 -4.76 1.16 -21.76
N ARG A 333 -4.15 1.74 -20.73
CA ARG A 333 -2.71 2.00 -20.68
C ARG A 333 -1.97 0.77 -20.19
N PHE A 334 -1.12 0.21 -21.05
CA PHE A 334 -0.29 -0.94 -20.73
C PHE A 334 1.11 -0.53 -20.27
N VAL A 335 1.54 -1.03 -19.11
CA VAL A 335 2.91 -0.84 -18.61
C VAL A 335 3.74 -2.08 -18.92
N LEU A 336 4.58 -2.00 -19.95
CA LEU A 336 5.32 -3.14 -20.52
C LEU A 336 6.82 -3.13 -20.17
N GLY A 337 7.41 -4.32 -20.00
CA GLY A 337 8.82 -4.51 -19.63
C GLY A 337 9.82 -4.36 -20.79
N ARG A 338 11.12 -4.57 -20.52
CA ARG A 338 12.22 -4.40 -21.51
C ARG A 338 12.13 -5.34 -22.72
N GLY A 339 11.51 -6.52 -22.60
CA GLY A 339 11.39 -7.52 -23.67
C GLY A 339 10.41 -7.20 -24.81
N VAL A 340 9.80 -6.01 -24.80
CA VAL A 340 8.87 -5.55 -25.84
C VAL A 340 9.50 -4.39 -26.62
N ALA A 341 9.45 -4.48 -27.95
CA ALA A 341 9.98 -3.48 -28.86
C ALA A 341 9.40 -2.08 -28.58
N ALA A 342 10.25 -1.05 -28.69
CA ALA A 342 9.85 0.34 -28.45
C ALA A 342 8.73 0.81 -29.39
N THR A 343 8.71 0.30 -30.62
CA THR A 343 7.65 0.56 -31.62
C THR A 343 6.28 0.10 -31.13
N VAL A 344 6.17 -1.12 -30.57
CA VAL A 344 4.92 -1.67 -30.03
C VAL A 344 4.46 -0.87 -28.81
N LYS A 345 5.38 -0.56 -27.88
CA LYS A 345 5.09 0.28 -26.71
C LYS A 345 4.53 1.64 -27.11
N ARG A 346 5.16 2.31 -28.09
CA ARG A 346 4.74 3.63 -28.58
C ARG A 346 3.35 3.58 -29.21
N ARG A 347 3.03 2.55 -29.99
CA ARG A 347 1.68 2.38 -30.58
C ARG A 347 0.60 2.19 -29.50
N LEU A 348 0.83 1.30 -28.53
CA LEU A 348 -0.09 1.11 -27.41
C LEU A 348 -0.22 2.38 -26.54
N ALA A 349 0.88 3.11 -26.33
CA ALA A 349 0.87 4.36 -25.59
C ALA A 349 0.07 5.45 -26.32
N ALA A 350 0.17 5.54 -27.65
CA ALA A 350 -0.61 6.49 -28.45
C ALA A 350 -2.13 6.25 -28.31
N LEU A 351 -2.57 4.99 -28.32
CA LEU A 351 -3.99 4.62 -28.12
C LEU A 351 -4.55 5.02 -26.74
N SER A 352 -3.67 5.20 -25.75
CA SER A 352 -4.02 5.51 -24.36
C SER A 352 -3.39 6.82 -23.85
N ALA A 353 -3.07 7.74 -24.77
CA ALA A 353 -2.39 8.99 -24.43
C ALA A 353 -3.26 9.91 -23.55
N HIS A 354 -4.58 9.91 -23.80
CA HIS A 354 -5.57 10.69 -23.04
C HIS A 354 -5.91 10.11 -21.67
N VAL A 355 -5.51 8.86 -21.38
CA VAL A 355 -5.75 8.24 -20.08
C VAL A 355 -4.85 8.93 -19.03
N PRO A 356 -5.38 9.53 -17.96
CA PRO A 356 -4.55 10.18 -16.96
C PRO A 356 -3.67 9.14 -16.22
N PRO A 357 -2.54 9.54 -15.62
CA PRO A 357 -1.82 8.65 -14.72
C PRO A 357 -2.71 8.25 -13.52
N PRO A 358 -2.50 7.07 -12.91
CA PRO A 358 -3.25 6.70 -11.72
C PRO A 358 -3.06 7.74 -10.62
N ALA A 359 -4.16 8.27 -10.08
CA ALA A 359 -4.09 9.17 -8.93
C ALA A 359 -3.47 8.45 -7.72
N VAL A 360 -2.70 9.17 -6.90
CA VAL A 360 -2.20 8.66 -5.63
C VAL A 360 -3.11 9.20 -4.52
N PRO A 361 -3.76 8.34 -3.71
CA PRO A 361 -4.59 8.80 -2.61
C PRO A 361 -3.81 9.71 -1.64
N PRO A 362 -4.41 10.78 -1.09
CA PRO A 362 -3.71 11.75 -0.26
C PRO A 362 -2.94 11.15 0.92
N ASP A 363 -3.51 10.17 1.59
CA ASP A 363 -2.90 9.48 2.73
C ASP A 363 -1.81 8.47 2.33
N VAL A 364 -1.83 7.93 1.10
CA VAL A 364 -0.67 7.21 0.51
C VAL A 364 0.43 8.19 0.13
N ALA A 365 0.08 9.37 -0.39
CA ALA A 365 1.04 10.44 -0.67
C ALA A 365 1.67 10.97 0.62
N ALA A 366 0.91 11.03 1.71
CA ALA A 366 1.33 11.51 3.01
C ALA A 366 2.48 10.69 3.64
N VAL A 367 2.64 9.42 3.26
CA VAL A 367 3.75 8.58 3.75
C VAL A 367 4.96 8.56 2.82
N ARG A 368 4.98 9.40 1.78
CA ARG A 368 6.16 9.57 0.93
C ARG A 368 7.23 10.34 1.69
N SER A 369 8.30 9.62 2.03
CA SER A 369 9.44 10.21 2.73
C SER A 369 10.11 11.36 1.94
N VAL A 370 10.60 12.35 2.67
CA VAL A 370 11.36 13.50 2.16
C VAL A 370 12.64 13.08 1.45
N HIS A 371 13.25 11.95 1.82
CA HIS A 371 14.41 11.40 1.10
C HIS A 371 14.09 10.95 -0.34
N ARG A 372 12.80 10.95 -0.73
CA ARG A 372 12.32 10.67 -2.10
C ARG A 372 11.66 11.90 -2.74
N THR A 373 11.80 13.06 -2.13
CA THR A 373 11.24 14.33 -2.57
C THR A 373 12.43 15.28 -2.71
N ALA A 374 12.66 15.83 -3.91
CA ALA A 374 13.79 16.74 -4.10
C ALA A 374 13.64 17.95 -3.15
N ALA A 375 14.76 18.44 -2.62
CA ALA A 375 14.76 19.75 -1.98
C ALA A 375 14.37 20.81 -3.03
N PRO A 376 13.66 21.89 -2.65
CA PRO A 376 13.48 23.02 -3.55
C PRO A 376 14.86 23.51 -4.01
N GLU A 377 14.99 23.83 -5.30
CA GLU A 377 16.23 24.40 -5.83
C GLU A 377 16.54 25.69 -5.06
N ALA A 378 17.76 25.82 -4.54
CA ALA A 378 18.19 27.07 -3.92
C ALA A 378 18.08 28.18 -4.98
N PRO A 379 17.58 29.38 -4.62
CA PRO A 379 17.57 30.50 -5.55
C PRO A 379 19.00 30.72 -6.05
N ALA A 380 19.14 30.86 -7.37
CA ALA A 380 20.42 31.22 -7.97
C ALA A 380 20.91 32.50 -7.27
N VAL A 381 22.10 32.41 -6.68
CA VAL A 381 22.80 33.59 -6.18
C VAL A 381 23.34 34.27 -7.42
N ASP A 382 22.69 35.37 -7.84
CA ASP A 382 23.16 36.25 -8.92
C ASP A 382 24.46 36.97 -8.53
#